data_AF-A0A939ATH8-F1
#
_entry.id   AF-A0A939ATH8-F1
#
_cell.length_a   1.000
_cell.length_b   1.000
_cell.length_c   1.000
_cell.angle_alpha   90.00
_cell.angle_beta   90.00
_cell.angle_gamma   90.00
#
_symmetry.space_group_name_H-M   'P 1'
#
loop_
_entity.id
_entity.type
_entity.pdbx_description
1 polymer ?
#
loop_
_entity_poly.entity_id
_entity_poly.type
_entity_poly.pdbx_seq_one_letter_code
_entity_poly.pdbx_strand_id
1 'polypeptide(L)' 'MDNRNVIDPSVEHLPDDQVLALCDLQLEPAQQAELRRLLARNREGALSSAEIGQLDTLMQTYRRGLVRKAQAFNVAVQRG' A
#
# COMPACT_ATOMS: atom_id res chain seq x y z
N MET A 1 4.65 -22.25 2.72
CA MET A 1 4.56 -20.82 2.41
C MET A 1 3.34 -20.29 3.16
N ASP A 2 3.57 -19.68 4.32
CA ASP A 2 2.49 -19.22 5.20
C ASP A 2 1.79 -18.00 4.60
N ASN A 3 0.68 -18.25 3.91
CA ASN A 3 -0.27 -17.23 3.50
C ASN A 3 -1.08 -16.78 4.73
N ARG A 4 -0.42 -16.08 5.67
CA ARG A 4 -1.14 -15.39 6.75
C ARG A 4 -1.91 -14.25 6.09
N ASN A 5 -3.19 -14.49 5.82
CA ASN A 5 -4.16 -13.45 5.55
C ASN A 5 -4.25 -12.57 6.81
N VAL A 6 -3.36 -11.58 6.91
CA VAL A 6 -3.39 -10.60 7.99
C VAL A 6 -4.62 -9.74 7.76
N ILE A 7 -5.70 -10.05 8.48
CA ILE A 7 -6.88 -9.21 8.53
C ILE A 7 -6.45 -7.94 9.25
N ASP A 8 -6.29 -6.84 8.53
CA ASP A 8 -5.96 -5.58 9.16
C ASP A 8 -7.12 -5.13 10.06
N PRO A 9 -6.83 -4.56 11.25
CA PRO A 9 -7.87 -4.01 12.10
C PRO A 9 -8.60 -2.86 11.40
N SER A 10 -9.90 -2.72 11.68
CA SER A 10 -10.70 -1.58 11.23
C SER A 10 -10.09 -0.28 11.72
N VAL A 11 -9.94 0.69 10.82
CA VAL A 11 -9.32 2.00 11.12
C VAL A 11 -10.16 2.78 12.13
N GLU A 12 -11.48 2.60 12.14
CA GLU A 12 -12.41 3.26 13.07
C GLU A 12 -12.16 2.94 14.54
N HIS A 13 -11.54 1.79 14.84
CA HIS A 13 -11.22 1.35 16.20
C HIS A 13 -9.78 1.66 16.62
N LEU A 14 -8.98 2.28 15.74
CA LEU A 14 -7.61 2.63 16.07
C LEU A 14 -7.55 3.88 16.95
N PRO A 15 -6.57 3.99 17.87
CA PRO A 15 -6.24 5.23 18.56
C PRO A 15 -5.82 6.35 17.58
N ASP A 16 -5.96 7.61 17.99
CA ASP A 16 -5.74 8.79 17.12
C ASP A 16 -4.32 8.85 16.54
N ASP A 17 -3.29 8.54 17.33
CA ASP A 17 -1.90 8.51 16.87
C ASP A 17 -1.69 7.50 15.74
N GLN A 18 -2.33 6.33 15.82
CA GLN A 18 -2.29 5.32 14.76
C GLN A 18 -3.11 5.73 13.53
N VAL A 19 -4.24 6.41 13.70
CA VAL A 19 -5.01 6.98 12.58
C VAL A 19 -4.18 8.04 11.85
N LEU A 20 -3.52 8.93 12.59
CA LEU A 20 -2.64 9.95 12.02
C LEU A 20 -1.43 9.32 11.30
N ALA A 21 -0.79 8.30 11.89
CA ALA A 21 0.29 7.57 11.22
C ALA A 21 -0.16 6.92 9.90
N LEU A 22 -1.40 6.43 9.82
CA LEU A 22 -1.97 5.90 8.57
C LEU A 22 -2.26 7.00 7.53
N CYS A 23 -2.55 8.23 7.95
CA CYS A 23 -2.68 9.37 7.03
C CYS A 23 -1.34 9.68 6.34
N ASP A 24 -0.22 9.45 7.03
CA ASP A 24 1.13 9.62 6.49
C ASP A 24 1.65 8.39 5.73
N LEU A 25 0.86 7.32 5.64
CA LEU A 25 1.29 6.07 4.99
C LEU A 25 1.74 6.32 3.55
N GLN A 26 2.92 5.82 3.24
CA GLN A 26 3.53 5.81 1.91
C GLN A 26 4.25 4.47 1.74
N LEU A 27 4.51 4.07 0.49
CA LEU A 27 5.48 3.01 0.26
C LEU A 27 6.87 3.48 0.69
N GLU A 28 7.67 2.54 1.18
CA GLU A 28 9.08 2.81 1.45
C GLU A 28 9.77 3.35 0.19
N PRO A 29 10.72 4.30 0.29
CA PRO A 29 11.33 4.95 -0.87
C PRO A 29 11.88 3.96 -1.90
N ALA A 30 12.49 2.86 -1.44
CA ALA A 30 12.99 1.79 -2.30
C ALA A 30 11.86 1.05 -3.04
N GLN A 31 10.76 0.73 -2.34
CA GLN A 31 9.58 0.09 -2.95
C GLN A 31 8.88 1.02 -3.95
N GLN A 32 8.80 2.31 -3.63
CA GLN A 32 8.23 3.32 -4.52
C GLN A 32 9.07 3.51 -5.78
N ALA A 33 10.40 3.52 -5.65
CA ALA A 33 11.32 3.59 -6.80
C ALA A 33 11.20 2.34 -7.67
N GLU A 34 11.15 1.16 -7.06
CA GLU A 34 11.02 -0.11 -7.78
C GLU A 34 9.66 -0.23 -8.49
N LEU A 35 8.57 0.18 -7.83
CA LEU A 35 7.25 0.23 -8.45
C LEU A 35 7.24 1.15 -9.68
N ARG A 36 7.89 2.31 -9.61
CA ARG A 36 8.03 3.22 -10.76
C ARG A 36 8.79 2.57 -11.91
N ARG A 37 9.91 1.89 -11.62
CA ARG A 37 10.72 1.17 -12.62
C ARG A 37 9.92 0.08 -13.32
N LEU A 38 9.21 -0.74 -12.54
CA LEU A 38 8.40 -1.84 -13.07
C LEU A 38 7.22 -1.35 -13.90
N LEU A 39 6.53 -0.29 -13.47
CA LEU A 39 5.44 0.32 -14.24
C LEU A 39 5.93 0.90 -15.57
N ALA A 40 7.11 1.53 -15.60
CA ALA A 40 7.71 2.02 -16.85
C ALA A 40 7.95 0.87 -17.83
N ARG A 41 8.60 -0.20 -17.38
CA ARG A 41 8.86 -1.39 -18.22
C ARG A 41 7.60 -2.15 -18.62
N ASN A 42 6.57 -2.17 -17.76
CA ASN A 42 5.28 -2.78 -18.09
C ASN A 42 4.62 -2.09 -19.28
N ARG A 43 4.69 -0.74 -19.34
CA ARG A 43 4.15 0.03 -20.48
C ARG A 43 4.85 -0.29 -21.79
N GLU A 44 6.12 -0.65 -21.72
CA GLU A 44 6.94 -1.06 -22.87
C GLU A 44 6.76 -2.55 -23.21
N GLY A 45 5.96 -3.31 -22.45
CA GLY A 45 5.82 -4.76 -22.62
C GLY A 45 7.11 -5.55 -22.29
N ALA A 46 8.02 -4.94 -21.53
CA ALA A 46 9.37 -5.44 -21.33
C ALA A 46 9.58 -6.17 -20.00
N LEU A 47 8.52 -6.58 -19.29
CA LEU A 47 8.65 -7.30 -18.02
C LEU A 47 8.99 -8.77 -18.23
N SER A 48 9.93 -9.27 -17.42
CA SER A 48 10.12 -10.71 -17.27
C SER A 48 9.06 -11.32 -16.34
N SER A 49 8.87 -12.65 -16.39
CA SER A 49 7.92 -13.34 -15.51
C SER A 49 8.19 -13.11 -14.02
N ALA A 50 9.46 -13.00 -13.62
CA ALA A 50 9.84 -12.68 -12.25
C ALA A 50 9.41 -11.25 -11.86
N GLU A 51 9.54 -10.30 -12.78
CA GLU A 51 9.18 -8.91 -12.56
C GLU A 51 7.67 -8.66 -12.59
N ILE A 52 6.92 -9.47 -13.32
CA ILE A 52 5.45 -9.50 -13.22
C ILE A 52 5.03 -9.84 -11.79
N GLY A 53 5.60 -10.92 -11.21
CA GLY A 53 5.30 -11.29 -9.82
C GLY A 53 5.72 -10.24 -8.79
N GLN A 54 6.84 -9.56 -9.02
CA GLN A 54 7.28 -8.44 -8.16
C GLN A 54 6.34 -7.25 -8.27
N LEU A 55 5.93 -6.89 -9.50
CA LEU A 55 4.98 -5.80 -9.74
C LEU A 55 3.63 -6.10 -9.07
N ASP A 56 3.11 -7.32 -9.18
CA ASP A 56 1.86 -7.72 -8.54
C ASP A 56 1.94 -7.57 -7.01
N THR A 57 3.05 -8.02 -6.40
CA THR A 57 3.27 -7.90 -4.95
C THR A 57 3.34 -6.43 -4.51
N LEU A 58 4.06 -5.59 -5.25
CA LEU A 58 4.15 -4.16 -4.96
C LEU A 58 2.80 -3.46 -5.15
N MET A 59 2.06 -3.81 -6.21
CA MET A 59 0.73 -3.26 -6.47
C MET A 59 -0.27 -3.66 -5.39
N GLN A 60 -0.21 -4.89 -4.86
CA GLN A 60 -1.06 -5.31 -3.74
C GLN A 60 -0.77 -4.47 -2.49
N THR A 61 0.51 -4.31 -2.14
CA THR A 61 0.94 -3.49 -1.00
C THR A 61 0.52 -2.03 -1.17
N TYR A 62 0.77 -1.46 -2.35
CA TYR A 62 0.41 -0.08 -2.69
C TYR A 62 -1.10 0.16 -2.55
N ARG A 63 -1.93 -0.68 -3.18
CA ARG A 63 -3.40 -0.55 -3.16
C ARG A 63 -3.95 -0.68 -1.74
N ARG A 64 -3.48 -1.68 -0.98
CA ARG A 64 -3.86 -1.86 0.42
C ARG A 64 -3.52 -0.62 1.26
N GLY A 65 -2.32 -0.07 1.10
CA GLY A 65 -1.90 1.16 1.77
C GLY A 65 -2.80 2.35 1.43
N LEU A 66 -3.11 2.55 0.15
CA LEU A 66 -4.01 3.61 -0.29
C LEU A 66 -5.41 3.52 0.32
N VAL A 67 -5.99 2.31 0.39
CA VAL A 67 -7.30 2.10 1.01
C VAL A 67 -7.27 2.47 2.49
N ARG A 68 -6.27 1.98 3.23
CA ARG A 68 -6.14 2.28 4.67
C ARG A 68 -5.90 3.77 4.91
N LYS A 69 -5.09 4.42 4.08
CA LYS A 69 -4.84 5.86 4.15
C LYS A 69 -6.12 6.67 3.92
N ALA A 70 -6.94 6.31 2.93
CA ALA A 70 -8.23 6.95 2.68
C ALA A 70 -9.21 6.78 3.84
N GLN A 71 -9.28 5.57 4.41
CA GLN A 71 -10.07 5.31 5.62
C GLN A 71 -9.60 6.16 6.80
N ALA A 72 -8.28 6.25 7.00
CA ALA A 72 -7.69 7.06 8.07
C ALA A 72 -8.01 8.55 7.92
N PHE A 73 -7.94 9.10 6.70
CA PHE A 73 -8.37 10.48 6.46
C PHE A 73 -9.84 10.71 6.82
N ASN A 74 -10.74 9.79 6.46
CA ASN A 74 -12.15 9.90 6.81
C ASN A 74 -12.35 9.89 8.33
N VAL A 75 -11.69 8.97 9.05
CA VAL A 75 -11.77 8.86 10.50
C VAL A 75 -11.17 10.09 11.18
N ALA A 76 -10.01 10.58 10.72
CA ALA A 76 -9.37 11.78 11.26
C ALA A 76 -10.32 12.99 11.14
N VAL A 77 -10.92 13.20 9.97
CA VAL A 77 -11.90 14.28 9.75
C VAL A 77 -13.15 14.12 10.64
N GLN A 78 -13.61 12.89 10.88
CA GLN A 78 -14.75 12.63 11.78
C GLN A 78 -14.42 12.90 13.25
N ARG A 79 -13.15 12.78 13.66
CA ARG A 79 -12.69 12.97 15.03
C ARG A 79 -12.28 14.41 15.36
N GLY A 80 -11.78 15.16 14.37
CA GLY A 80 -11.46 16.59 14.49
C GLY A 80 -10.09 16.96 13.92
#